data_AF-A0A1Y2FPJ0-F1
#
_entry.id   AF-A0A1Y2FPJ0-F1
#
_cell.length_a   1.000
_cell.length_b   1.000
_cell.length_c   1.000
_cell.angle_alpha   90.00
_cell.angle_beta   90.00
_cell.angle_gamma   90.00
#
_symmetry.space_group_name_H-M   'P 1'
#
loop_
_entity.id
_entity.type
_entity.pdbx_description
1 polymer ?
#
loop_
_entity_poly.entity_id
_entity_poly.type
_entity_poly.pdbx_seq_one_letter_code
_entity_poly.pdbx_strand_id
1 'polypeptide(L)'
;MFKHRTQGFNGTALAFSPFFDSHVAVSSSANFGLVGNGRLHILALQPGQMRPVKHFDTQDGLFDVCWSENHENQLVTASGDGTVQLFDITCDQFPVRKWREHNKEVFSVSWNLVQKETFCSSSWDGSIKLWHPAQQVSLATLMGHKACVYQALHSPQHPNMIASVSADTTLCLWDPTQGHTPVQSNPVSTQEVLTLAWNKYNPYELFTAGIDLLINKWDYRMMARPIRTMRGHKYAIKKLSSSPFDGEMVASSSYDMTTRIWRGDTCVKVFDAHTEFVAGLDWSCFGMSPGFIGTAGWDENVFVWRV
;
A
#
# COMPACT_ATOMS: atom_id res chain seq x y z
N MET A 1 7.84 -18.81 -10.71
CA MET A 1 6.68 -18.28 -9.98
C MET A 1 6.63 -19.01 -8.65
N PHE A 2 6.49 -18.27 -7.56
CA PHE A 2 6.34 -18.81 -6.22
C PHE A 2 4.88 -18.68 -5.79
N LYS A 3 4.41 -19.65 -5.00
CA LYS A 3 3.06 -19.67 -4.43
C LYS A 3 3.14 -20.06 -2.96
N HIS A 4 2.38 -19.38 -2.11
CA HIS A 4 2.11 -19.78 -0.74
C HIS A 4 0.62 -19.55 -0.44
N ARG A 5 0.04 -20.34 0.47
CA ARG A 5 -1.36 -20.20 0.88
C ARG A 5 -1.46 -19.82 2.36
N THR A 6 -2.06 -18.67 2.64
CA THR A 6 -2.36 -18.15 3.97
C THR A 6 -3.67 -18.75 4.48
N GLN A 7 -3.67 -20.05 4.80
CA GLN A 7 -4.88 -20.82 5.09
C GLN A 7 -5.79 -20.14 6.14
N GLY A 8 -7.05 -19.88 5.77
CA GLY A 8 -8.04 -19.22 6.62
C GLY A 8 -7.92 -17.69 6.70
N PHE A 9 -6.94 -17.10 6.00
CA PHE A 9 -6.71 -15.65 5.97
C PHE A 9 -6.60 -15.12 4.55
N ASN A 10 -7.39 -14.10 4.25
CA ASN A 10 -7.47 -13.43 2.96
C ASN A 10 -6.41 -12.32 2.90
N GLY A 11 -5.54 -12.33 1.89
CA GLY A 11 -4.46 -11.34 1.77
C GLY A 11 -5.01 -9.94 1.48
N THR A 12 -4.59 -8.95 2.26
CA THR A 12 -5.07 -7.55 2.15
C THR A 12 -3.99 -6.60 1.63
N ALA A 13 -2.73 -6.84 1.98
CA ALA A 13 -1.58 -6.13 1.43
C ALA A 13 -0.34 -7.01 1.44
N LEU A 14 0.66 -6.58 0.69
CA LEU A 14 1.95 -7.26 0.52
C LEU A 14 3.02 -6.19 0.43
N ALA A 15 4.18 -6.43 1.05
CA ALA A 15 5.35 -5.57 0.94
C ALA A 15 6.64 -6.39 0.90
N PHE A 16 7.50 -6.15 -0.08
CA PHE A 16 8.86 -6.70 -0.09
C PHE A 16 9.72 -5.99 0.95
N SER A 17 10.62 -6.74 1.60
CA SER A 17 11.62 -6.13 2.48
C SER A 17 12.55 -5.24 1.65
N PRO A 18 12.90 -4.04 2.13
CA PRO A 18 13.90 -3.19 1.48
C PRO A 18 15.34 -3.62 1.82
N PHE A 19 15.53 -4.56 2.76
CA PHE A 19 16.84 -5.02 3.22
C PHE A 19 17.17 -6.45 2.75
N PHE A 20 16.17 -7.33 2.73
CA PHE A 20 16.36 -8.73 2.37
C PHE A 20 15.61 -9.06 1.06
N ASP A 21 16.37 -9.42 0.02
CA ASP A 21 15.85 -9.82 -1.30
C ASP A 21 14.90 -11.03 -1.28
N SER A 22 14.96 -11.80 -0.20
CA SER A 22 14.18 -13.01 0.02
C SER A 22 12.92 -12.78 0.86
N HIS A 23 12.74 -11.65 1.54
CA HIS A 23 11.64 -11.50 2.49
C HIS A 23 10.45 -10.73 1.91
N VAL A 24 9.26 -11.27 2.18
CA VAL A 24 7.97 -10.66 1.86
C VAL A 24 7.10 -10.68 3.11
N ALA A 25 6.53 -9.53 3.45
CA ALA A 25 5.50 -9.43 4.47
C ALA A 25 4.12 -9.40 3.81
N VAL A 26 3.15 -10.10 4.39
CA VAL A 26 1.75 -10.10 3.92
C VAL A 26 0.85 -9.83 5.11
N SER A 27 0.06 -8.76 5.02
CA SER A 27 -1.07 -8.57 5.94
C SER A 27 -2.25 -9.35 5.40
N SER A 28 -2.99 -9.97 6.30
CA SER A 28 -4.15 -10.76 5.96
C SER A 28 -5.19 -10.71 7.07
N SER A 29 -6.42 -11.07 6.72
CA SER A 29 -7.55 -11.05 7.65
C SER A 29 -8.45 -12.26 7.44
N ALA A 30 -9.01 -12.80 8.52
CA ALA A 30 -10.04 -13.82 8.44
C ALA A 30 -11.33 -13.26 7.80
N ASN A 31 -12.15 -14.15 7.24
CA ASN A 31 -13.49 -13.83 6.71
C ASN A 31 -13.50 -12.60 5.79
N PHE A 32 -12.60 -12.56 4.82
CA PHE A 32 -12.46 -11.49 3.83
C PHE A 32 -12.17 -10.10 4.43
N GLY A 33 -11.64 -10.05 5.65
CA GLY A 33 -11.39 -8.79 6.36
C GLY A 33 -12.65 -8.10 6.87
N LEU A 34 -13.79 -8.79 6.89
CA LEU A 34 -15.05 -8.26 7.41
C LEU A 34 -15.16 -8.41 8.93
N VAL A 35 -14.65 -9.52 9.47
CA VAL A 35 -14.70 -9.81 10.91
C VAL A 35 -13.66 -10.85 11.31
N GLY A 36 -13.08 -10.67 12.50
CA GLY A 36 -12.21 -11.64 13.13
C GLY A 36 -10.75 -11.23 13.09
N ASN A 37 -9.88 -12.21 13.35
CA ASN A 37 -8.47 -11.96 13.53
C ASN A 37 -7.77 -11.55 12.23
N GLY A 38 -6.75 -10.72 12.39
CA GLY A 38 -5.73 -10.48 11.38
C GLY A 38 -4.52 -11.38 11.59
N ARG A 39 -3.73 -11.55 10.55
CA ARG A 39 -2.43 -12.22 10.63
C ARG A 39 -1.42 -11.52 9.75
N LEU A 40 -0.29 -11.17 10.35
CA LEU A 40 0.91 -10.75 9.64
C LEU A 40 1.73 -12.01 9.33
N HIS A 41 1.99 -12.28 8.06
CA HIS A 41 2.86 -13.36 7.61
C HIS A 41 4.20 -12.80 7.15
N ILE A 42 5.30 -13.41 7.59
CA ILE A 42 6.64 -13.19 7.07
C ILE A 42 7.03 -14.43 6.27
N LEU A 43 7.26 -14.25 4.97
CA LEU A 43 7.54 -15.30 4.01
C LEU A 43 8.96 -15.11 3.44
N ALA A 44 9.70 -16.20 3.30
CA ALA A 44 11.00 -16.22 2.64
C ALA A 44 10.92 -16.92 1.27
N LEU A 45 11.47 -16.27 0.25
CA LEU A 45 11.70 -16.81 -1.08
C LEU A 45 12.98 -17.64 -1.05
N GLN A 46 12.84 -18.93 -1.28
CA GLN A 46 13.94 -19.87 -1.44
C GLN A 46 13.90 -20.44 -2.86
N PRO A 47 15.02 -20.99 -3.38
CA PRO A 47 15.01 -21.64 -4.68
C PRO A 47 13.85 -22.65 -4.81
N GLY A 48 12.94 -22.37 -5.75
CA GLY A 48 11.78 -23.21 -6.05
C GLY A 48 10.57 -23.12 -5.12
N GLN A 49 10.60 -22.38 -4.01
CA GLN A 49 9.48 -22.33 -3.05
C GLN A 49 9.42 -21.05 -2.22
N MET A 50 8.23 -20.73 -1.70
CA MET A 50 8.01 -19.68 -0.70
C MET A 50 7.65 -20.34 0.62
N ARG A 51 8.44 -20.09 1.67
CA ARG A 51 8.24 -20.70 3.00
C ARG A 51 7.83 -19.66 4.04
N PRO A 52 6.90 -19.99 4.95
CA PRO A 52 6.63 -19.14 6.08
C PRO A 52 7.82 -19.15 7.05
N VAL A 53 8.25 -17.97 7.47
CA VAL A 53 9.32 -17.75 8.46
C VAL A 53 8.71 -17.49 9.83
N LYS A 54 7.75 -16.57 9.89
CA LYS A 54 7.09 -16.16 11.13
C LYS A 54 5.68 -15.67 10.84
N HIS A 55 4.80 -15.71 11.84
CA HIS A 55 3.52 -15.03 11.78
C HIS A 55 3.17 -14.41 13.14
N PHE A 56 2.30 -13.41 13.10
CA PHE A 56 1.77 -12.74 14.28
C PHE A 56 0.26 -12.58 14.14
N ASP A 57 -0.49 -13.04 15.14
CA ASP A 57 -1.95 -12.98 15.15
C ASP A 57 -2.44 -11.72 15.87
N THR A 58 -3.27 -10.94 15.19
CA THR A 58 -3.88 -9.73 15.75
C THR A 58 -5.34 -9.96 16.08
N GLN A 59 -5.86 -9.17 17.02
CA GLN A 59 -7.25 -9.28 17.48
C GLN A 59 -8.26 -8.92 16.38
N ASP A 60 -7.87 -8.07 15.44
CA ASP A 60 -8.68 -7.58 14.33
C ASP A 60 -7.90 -7.67 13.02
N GLY A 61 -8.61 -7.57 11.90
CA GLY A 61 -8.08 -7.67 10.55
C GLY A 61 -6.96 -6.65 10.28
N LEU A 62 -5.94 -7.09 9.56
CA LEU A 62 -4.87 -6.21 9.07
C LEU A 62 -5.18 -5.80 7.64
N PHE A 63 -5.08 -4.50 7.34
CA PHE A 63 -5.42 -3.94 6.03
C PHE A 63 -4.21 -3.49 5.21
N ASP A 64 -3.09 -3.17 5.86
CA ASP A 64 -1.86 -2.80 5.17
C ASP A 64 -0.63 -3.15 5.99
N VAL A 65 0.51 -3.27 5.30
CA VAL A 65 1.81 -3.54 5.90
C VAL A 65 2.89 -2.74 5.18
N CYS A 66 3.83 -2.20 5.94
CA CYS A 66 4.98 -1.47 5.40
C CYS A 66 6.22 -1.76 6.24
N TRP A 67 7.33 -2.12 5.59
CA TRP A 67 8.61 -2.29 6.25
C TRP A 67 9.17 -0.95 6.72
N SER A 68 9.92 -0.98 7.81
CA SER A 68 10.76 0.16 8.18
C SER A 68 11.85 0.33 7.14
N GLU A 69 12.13 1.57 6.75
CA GLU A 69 13.27 1.91 5.88
C GLU A 69 14.55 2.19 6.68
N ASN A 70 14.45 2.22 8.01
CA ASN A 70 15.56 2.50 8.91
C ASN A 70 15.98 1.28 9.76
N HIS A 71 15.19 0.20 9.75
CA HIS A 71 15.47 -0.97 10.58
C HIS A 71 15.03 -2.27 9.87
N GLU A 72 15.98 -3.15 9.61
CA GLU A 72 15.81 -4.35 8.77
C GLU A 72 14.77 -5.36 9.27
N ASN A 73 14.57 -5.43 10.58
CA ASN A 73 13.67 -6.40 11.21
C ASN A 73 12.29 -5.83 11.56
N GLN A 74 12.08 -4.52 11.34
CA GLN A 74 10.85 -3.85 11.80
C GLN A 74 9.92 -3.52 10.66
N LEU A 75 8.62 -3.61 10.94
CA LEU A 75 7.56 -3.24 10.03
C LEU A 75 6.32 -2.80 10.81
N VAL A 76 5.51 -1.96 10.19
CA VAL A 76 4.23 -1.48 10.74
C VAL A 76 3.06 -2.07 9.99
N THR A 77 1.96 -2.32 10.70
CA THR A 77 0.69 -2.76 10.11
C THR A 77 -0.45 -1.82 10.46
N ALA A 78 -1.39 -1.69 9.53
CA ALA A 78 -2.66 -1.00 9.72
C ALA A 78 -3.74 -2.02 10.11
N SER A 79 -4.53 -1.73 11.15
CA SER A 79 -5.52 -2.64 11.73
C SER A 79 -6.95 -2.07 11.70
N GLY A 80 -7.94 -2.96 11.64
CA GLY A 80 -9.37 -2.64 11.67
C GLY A 80 -9.85 -2.00 12.98
N ASP A 81 -9.18 -2.31 14.10
CA ASP A 81 -9.50 -1.71 15.41
C ASP A 81 -9.03 -0.25 15.59
N GLY A 82 -8.58 0.39 14.51
CA GLY A 82 -8.05 1.76 14.50
C GLY A 82 -6.63 1.87 15.02
N THR A 83 -5.92 0.74 15.15
CA THR A 83 -4.56 0.74 15.69
C THR A 83 -3.52 0.63 14.59
N VAL A 84 -2.36 1.23 14.85
CA VAL A 84 -1.12 0.97 14.12
C VAL A 84 -0.21 0.19 15.04
N GLN A 85 0.41 -0.87 14.54
CA GLN A 85 1.21 -1.78 15.34
C GLN A 85 2.59 -1.96 14.70
N LEU A 86 3.65 -1.82 15.50
CA LEU A 86 5.04 -2.08 15.11
C LEU A 86 5.43 -3.50 15.55
N PHE A 87 5.98 -4.26 14.62
CA PHE A 87 6.50 -5.61 14.84
C PHE A 87 8.00 -5.62 14.63
N ASP A 88 8.70 -6.49 15.36
CA ASP A 88 10.06 -6.88 15.07
C ASP A 88 10.08 -8.40 14.84
N ILE A 89 10.54 -8.83 13.66
CA ILE A 89 10.49 -10.24 13.25
C ILE A 89 11.40 -11.14 14.12
N THR A 90 12.35 -10.56 14.86
CA THR A 90 13.24 -11.29 15.77
C THR A 90 12.61 -11.52 17.15
N CYS A 91 11.59 -10.74 17.53
CA CYS A 91 10.94 -10.83 18.83
C CYS A 91 9.70 -11.74 18.80
N ASP A 92 9.52 -12.56 19.83
CA ASP A 92 8.30 -13.40 19.98
C ASP A 92 7.17 -12.66 20.69
N GLN A 93 7.51 -11.68 21.53
CA GLN A 93 6.54 -10.77 22.13
C GLN A 93 6.21 -9.65 21.13
N PHE A 94 4.92 -9.45 20.89
CA PHE A 94 4.41 -8.45 19.96
C PHE A 94 3.10 -7.83 20.48
N PRO A 95 2.71 -6.66 19.94
CA PRO A 95 3.54 -5.78 19.12
C PRO A 95 4.64 -5.11 19.97
N VAL A 96 5.76 -4.74 19.34
CA VAL A 96 6.82 -3.94 19.99
C VAL A 96 6.25 -2.59 20.41
N ARG A 97 5.34 -2.05 19.60
CA ARG A 97 4.59 -0.84 19.92
C ARG A 97 3.20 -0.86 19.32
N LYS A 98 2.23 -0.28 20.03
CA LYS A 98 0.84 -0.14 19.57
C LYS A 98 0.40 1.31 19.77
N TRP A 99 -0.03 1.95 18.69
CA TRP A 99 -0.63 3.29 18.72
C TRP A 99 -2.13 3.18 18.48
N ARG A 100 -2.92 3.87 19.31
CA ARG A 100 -4.38 3.90 19.22
C ARG A 100 -4.85 5.35 19.28
N GLU A 101 -4.88 6.00 18.12
CA GLU A 101 -5.41 7.36 18.00
C GLU A 101 -6.41 7.53 16.86
N HIS A 102 -6.42 6.64 15.87
CA HIS A 102 -7.49 6.65 14.87
C HIS A 102 -8.78 6.14 15.50
N ASN A 103 -9.90 6.74 15.10
CA ASN A 103 -11.22 6.41 15.66
C ASN A 103 -11.96 5.35 14.85
N LYS A 104 -11.39 4.93 13.72
CA LYS A 104 -11.91 3.93 12.80
C LYS A 104 -10.75 3.17 12.15
N GLU A 105 -11.07 2.19 11.33
CA GLU A 105 -10.18 1.34 10.56
C GLU A 105 -9.02 2.13 9.93
N VAL A 106 -7.79 1.64 10.08
CA VAL A 106 -6.61 2.18 9.41
C VAL A 106 -6.41 1.41 8.11
N PHE A 107 -6.45 2.08 6.96
CA PHE A 107 -6.40 1.44 5.65
C PHE A 107 -5.03 1.40 5.00
N SER A 108 -4.15 2.35 5.33
CA SER A 108 -2.80 2.36 4.78
C SER A 108 -1.75 2.76 5.80
N VAL A 109 -0.55 2.24 5.60
CA VAL A 109 0.68 2.70 6.24
C VAL A 109 1.77 2.88 5.20
N SER A 110 2.55 3.95 5.30
CA SER A 110 3.66 4.23 4.39
C SER A 110 4.84 4.79 5.15
N TRP A 111 6.00 4.14 5.03
CA TRP A 111 7.24 4.69 5.54
C TRP A 111 7.76 5.82 4.65
N ASN A 112 8.47 6.76 5.24
CA ASN A 112 9.15 7.82 4.51
C ASN A 112 10.43 7.27 3.87
N LEU A 113 10.52 7.26 2.54
CA LEU A 113 11.65 6.69 1.81
C LEU A 113 12.89 7.60 1.80
N VAL A 114 12.70 8.90 2.05
CA VAL A 114 13.76 9.92 1.95
C VAL A 114 14.42 10.14 3.31
N GLN A 115 13.61 10.49 4.31
CA GLN A 115 14.05 10.72 5.69
C GLN A 115 14.24 9.40 6.44
N LYS A 116 13.32 8.45 6.29
CA LYS A 116 13.35 7.12 6.94
C LYS A 116 13.08 7.10 8.44
N GLU A 117 12.98 8.24 9.13
CA GLU A 117 12.62 8.23 10.55
C GLU A 117 11.12 8.22 10.82
N THR A 118 10.30 8.58 9.83
CA THR A 118 8.85 8.73 9.99
C THR A 118 8.06 7.81 9.08
N PHE A 119 6.82 7.54 9.46
CA PHE A 119 5.82 6.90 8.62
C PHE A 119 4.47 7.59 8.81
N CYS A 120 3.56 7.44 7.85
CA CYS A 120 2.20 7.94 7.94
C CYS A 120 1.18 6.80 7.91
N SER A 121 0.01 7.06 8.47
CA SER A 121 -1.17 6.19 8.38
C SER A 121 -2.38 6.96 7.91
N SER A 122 -3.29 6.29 7.20
CA SER A 122 -4.58 6.87 6.78
C SER A 122 -5.76 6.01 7.24
N SER A 123 -6.88 6.66 7.56
CA SER A 123 -8.02 6.00 8.20
C SER A 123 -9.37 6.38 7.60
N TRP A 124 -10.34 5.50 7.83
CA TRP A 124 -11.75 5.74 7.59
C TRP A 124 -12.33 6.90 8.43
N ASP A 125 -11.63 7.35 9.48
CA ASP A 125 -12.02 8.53 10.24
C ASP A 125 -11.79 9.87 9.50
N GLY A 126 -11.20 9.83 8.30
CA GLY A 126 -10.93 11.00 7.47
C GLY A 126 -9.60 11.68 7.75
N SER A 127 -8.83 11.16 8.71
CA SER A 127 -7.53 11.72 9.11
C SER A 127 -6.35 10.94 8.55
N ILE A 128 -5.22 11.65 8.45
CA ILE A 128 -3.90 11.06 8.22
C ILE A 128 -3.06 11.41 9.44
N LYS A 129 -2.31 10.45 9.97
CA LYS A 129 -1.42 10.69 11.11
C LYS A 129 0.02 10.43 10.73
N LEU A 130 0.92 11.28 11.22
CA LEU A 130 2.36 11.15 11.06
C LEU A 130 2.96 10.60 12.36
N TRP A 131 3.90 9.68 12.25
CA TRP A 131 4.43 8.94 13.38
C TRP A 131 5.95 8.90 13.36
N HIS A 132 6.53 8.79 14.55
CA HIS A 132 7.92 8.39 14.75
C HIS A 132 7.93 7.14 15.63
N PRO A 133 8.61 6.05 15.27
CA PRO A 133 8.52 4.77 15.98
C PRO A 133 8.99 4.86 17.44
N ALA A 134 9.88 5.82 17.76
CA ALA A 134 10.33 6.09 19.13
C ALA A 134 9.32 6.86 20.02
N GLN A 135 8.28 7.46 19.46
CA GLN A 135 7.31 8.26 20.22
C GLN A 135 6.03 7.48 20.56
N GLN A 136 5.37 7.83 21.67
CA GLN A 136 4.12 7.20 22.11
C GLN A 136 2.87 7.76 21.43
N VAL A 137 2.96 8.97 20.88
CA VAL A 137 1.86 9.70 20.25
C VAL A 137 2.24 10.09 18.82
N SER A 138 1.25 10.40 17.99
CA SER A 138 1.48 10.93 16.64
C SER A 138 2.19 12.28 16.70
N LEU A 139 3.07 12.52 15.73
CA LEU A 139 3.75 13.80 15.52
C LEU A 139 2.77 14.88 15.06
N ALA A 140 1.84 14.49 14.20
CA ALA A 140 0.85 15.38 13.62
C ALA A 140 -0.39 14.60 13.20
N THR A 141 -1.54 15.28 13.21
CA THR A 141 -2.79 14.80 12.60
C THR A 141 -3.17 15.76 11.49
N LEU A 142 -3.20 15.27 10.27
CA LEU A 142 -3.55 16.01 9.06
C LEU A 142 -5.03 15.79 8.75
N MET A 143 -5.76 16.90 8.63
CA MET A 143 -7.21 16.92 8.47
C MET A 143 -7.58 17.75 7.23
N GLY A 144 -8.49 17.23 6.41
CA GLY A 144 -8.92 17.94 5.20
C GLY A 144 -9.83 17.14 4.27
N HIS A 145 -9.67 15.81 4.23
CA HIS A 145 -10.61 14.95 3.53
C HIS A 145 -11.99 14.97 4.21
N LYS A 146 -13.04 14.89 3.41
CA LYS A 146 -14.44 14.92 3.88
C LYS A 146 -15.04 13.54 4.08
N ALA A 147 -14.29 12.49 3.72
CA ALA A 147 -14.69 11.11 3.81
C ALA A 147 -13.46 10.22 4.09
N CYS A 148 -13.65 8.92 3.96
CA CYS A 148 -12.68 7.86 4.20
C CYS A 148 -11.37 8.13 3.44
N VAL A 149 -10.21 8.07 4.09
CA VAL A 149 -8.92 8.12 3.40
C VAL A 149 -8.46 6.69 3.17
N TYR A 150 -8.39 6.27 1.91
CA TYR A 150 -8.05 4.88 1.55
C TYR A 150 -6.55 4.64 1.50
N GLN A 151 -5.79 5.65 1.07
CA GLN A 151 -4.34 5.55 0.99
C GLN A 151 -3.69 6.91 1.20
N ALA A 152 -2.64 6.95 2.00
CA ALA A 152 -1.68 8.04 2.07
C ALA A 152 -0.26 7.50 1.93
N LEU A 153 0.55 8.12 1.06
CA LEU A 153 1.93 7.71 0.77
C LEU A 153 2.89 8.89 0.87
N HIS A 154 4.04 8.68 1.51
CA HIS A 154 5.17 9.60 1.42
C HIS A 154 5.71 9.68 -0.01
N SER A 155 6.12 10.88 -0.43
CA SER A 155 6.81 11.07 -1.70
C SER A 155 8.19 10.40 -1.67
N PRO A 156 8.57 9.65 -2.72
CA PRO A 156 9.90 9.08 -2.84
C PRO A 156 11.00 10.11 -3.10
N GLN A 157 10.66 11.36 -3.44
CA GLN A 157 11.62 12.40 -3.79
C GLN A 157 11.59 13.60 -2.82
N HIS A 158 10.44 13.88 -2.22
CA HIS A 158 10.26 15.04 -1.34
C HIS A 158 10.01 14.58 0.10
N PRO A 159 10.91 14.89 1.04
CA PRO A 159 10.89 14.29 2.39
C PRO A 159 9.64 14.62 3.20
N ASN A 160 9.09 15.82 3.04
CA ASN A 160 7.92 16.28 3.81
C ASN A 160 6.59 16.07 3.08
N MET A 161 6.62 15.67 1.81
CA MET A 161 5.40 15.62 1.01
C MET A 161 4.70 14.27 1.17
N ILE A 162 3.40 14.32 1.44
CA ILE A 162 2.50 13.16 1.45
C ILE A 162 1.41 13.41 0.40
N ALA A 163 1.01 12.37 -0.33
CA ALA A 163 -0.21 12.37 -1.13
C ALA A 163 -1.23 11.44 -0.51
N SER A 164 -2.51 11.78 -0.63
CA SER A 164 -3.61 10.90 -0.20
C SER A 164 -4.80 10.93 -1.13
N VAL A 165 -5.55 9.84 -1.12
CA VAL A 165 -6.79 9.68 -1.88
C VAL A 165 -7.92 9.19 -1.00
N SER A 166 -9.15 9.57 -1.36
CA SER A 166 -10.32 9.40 -0.50
C SER A 166 -11.59 9.04 -1.26
N ALA A 167 -12.55 8.52 -0.50
CA ALA A 167 -13.95 8.39 -0.90
C ALA A 167 -14.60 9.73 -1.31
N ASP A 168 -14.04 10.88 -0.89
CA ASP A 168 -14.51 12.20 -1.30
C ASP A 168 -14.11 12.58 -2.75
N THR A 169 -13.54 11.63 -3.50
CA THR A 169 -13.10 11.74 -4.91
C THR A 169 -11.88 12.62 -5.15
N THR A 170 -11.23 13.09 -4.09
CA THR A 170 -10.09 14.01 -4.18
C THR A 170 -8.75 13.32 -3.99
N LEU A 171 -7.73 13.88 -4.65
CA LEU A 171 -6.32 13.73 -4.34
C LEU A 171 -5.87 14.97 -3.56
N CYS A 172 -5.33 14.76 -2.36
CA CYS A 172 -4.74 15.82 -1.54
C CYS A 172 -3.22 15.69 -1.46
N LEU A 173 -2.53 16.82 -1.51
CA LEU A 173 -1.09 16.93 -1.20
C LEU A 173 -0.91 17.66 0.11
N TRP A 174 0.02 17.17 0.93
CA TRP A 174 0.27 17.66 2.27
C TRP A 174 1.75 17.96 2.45
N ASP A 175 2.03 19.03 3.17
CA ASP A 175 3.35 19.33 3.73
C ASP A 175 3.14 19.65 5.22
N PRO A 176 3.41 18.69 6.12
CA PRO A 176 3.24 18.89 7.57
C PRO A 176 4.06 20.05 8.14
N THR A 177 5.08 20.53 7.42
CA THR A 177 5.86 21.70 7.84
C THR A 177 5.18 23.03 7.53
N GLN A 178 4.20 23.03 6.62
CA GLN A 178 3.40 24.21 6.23
C GLN A 178 2.04 24.26 6.94
N GLY A 179 1.69 23.23 7.71
CA GLY A 179 0.46 23.15 8.47
C GLY A 179 -0.17 21.76 8.42
N HIS A 180 -1.34 21.63 9.03
CA HIS A 180 -2.04 20.35 9.18
C HIS A 180 -3.23 20.19 8.21
N THR A 181 -3.34 21.08 7.23
CA THR A 181 -4.35 21.05 6.15
C THR A 181 -3.68 20.76 4.80
N PRO A 182 -4.41 20.30 3.77
CA PRO A 182 -3.82 20.07 2.46
C PRO A 182 -3.24 21.36 1.88
N VAL A 183 -2.05 21.27 1.28
CA VAL A 183 -1.48 22.33 0.43
C VAL A 183 -2.23 22.39 -0.90
N GLN A 184 -2.72 21.25 -1.37
CA GLN A 184 -3.55 21.13 -2.57
C GLN A 184 -4.64 20.07 -2.36
N SER A 185 -5.83 20.32 -2.89
CA SER A 185 -6.94 19.37 -2.92
C SER A 185 -7.60 19.44 -4.29
N ASN A 186 -7.54 18.34 -5.06
CA ASN A 186 -8.03 18.32 -6.43
C ASN A 186 -9.01 17.15 -6.62
N PRO A 187 -10.18 17.39 -7.25
CA PRO A 187 -11.02 16.30 -7.72
C PRO A 187 -10.31 15.57 -8.87
N VAL A 188 -10.14 14.25 -8.77
CA VAL A 188 -9.44 13.42 -9.78
C VAL A 188 -10.31 12.32 -10.37
N SER A 189 -11.49 12.08 -9.79
CA SER A 189 -12.48 11.13 -10.28
C SER A 189 -13.89 11.63 -9.95
N THR A 190 -14.89 11.01 -10.57
CA THR A 190 -16.31 11.18 -10.20
C THR A 190 -16.78 10.13 -9.18
N GLN A 191 -15.93 9.16 -8.85
CA GLN A 191 -16.19 8.10 -7.87
C GLN A 191 -15.02 8.00 -6.90
N GLU A 192 -15.14 7.15 -5.88
CA GLU A 192 -14.13 7.01 -4.85
C GLU A 192 -12.78 6.58 -5.43
N VAL A 193 -11.72 7.22 -4.92
CA VAL A 193 -10.34 6.96 -5.34
C VAL A 193 -9.69 6.09 -4.26
N LEU A 194 -9.40 4.84 -4.61
CA LEU A 194 -9.00 3.82 -3.64
C LEU A 194 -7.49 3.76 -3.45
N THR A 195 -6.72 4.19 -4.46
CA THR A 195 -5.26 4.02 -4.45
C THR A 195 -4.54 5.08 -5.26
N LEU A 196 -3.30 5.35 -4.86
CA LEU A 196 -2.36 6.17 -5.59
C LEU A 196 -0.97 5.53 -5.61
N ALA A 197 -0.14 5.89 -6.58
CA ALA A 197 1.27 5.52 -6.61
C ALA A 197 2.12 6.68 -7.16
N TRP A 198 3.17 7.06 -6.43
CA TRP A 198 4.14 8.05 -6.91
C TRP A 198 4.95 7.50 -8.08
N ASN A 199 5.20 8.32 -9.10
CA ASN A 199 6.25 8.01 -10.07
C ASN A 199 7.60 8.04 -9.32
N LYS A 200 8.44 7.01 -9.48
CA LYS A 200 9.74 6.93 -8.79
C LYS A 200 10.84 7.78 -9.45
N TYR A 201 10.61 8.25 -10.68
CA TYR A 201 11.61 8.94 -11.50
C TYR A 201 11.25 10.40 -11.79
N ASN A 202 9.98 10.70 -12.04
CA ASN A 202 9.51 12.07 -12.18
C ASN A 202 8.87 12.55 -10.87
N PRO A 203 9.47 13.53 -10.17
CA PRO A 203 9.00 13.97 -8.85
C PRO A 203 7.62 14.64 -8.89
N TYR A 204 7.16 15.08 -10.06
CA TYR A 204 5.91 15.81 -10.23
C TYR A 204 4.72 14.92 -10.61
N GLU A 205 4.96 13.63 -10.81
CA GLU A 205 3.97 12.71 -11.36
C GLU A 205 3.52 11.65 -10.36
N LEU A 206 2.24 11.32 -10.43
CA LEU A 206 1.64 10.22 -9.69
C LEU A 206 0.50 9.58 -10.49
N PHE A 207 0.11 8.39 -10.07
CA PHE A 207 -1.02 7.66 -10.60
C PHE A 207 -2.13 7.59 -9.55
N THR A 208 -3.38 7.63 -9.99
CA THR A 208 -4.57 7.41 -9.14
C THR A 208 -5.49 6.40 -9.80
N ALA A 209 -6.18 5.59 -9.00
CA ALA A 209 -7.22 4.69 -9.48
C ALA A 209 -8.26 4.40 -8.39
N GLY A 210 -9.45 3.94 -8.80
CA GLY A 210 -10.51 3.60 -7.87
C GLY A 210 -11.69 2.87 -8.49
N ILE A 211 -12.90 3.26 -8.08
CA ILE A 211 -14.16 2.59 -8.48
C ILE A 211 -14.53 2.87 -9.94
N ASP A 212 -14.06 3.99 -10.50
CA ASP A 212 -14.30 4.37 -11.90
C ASP A 212 -13.56 3.50 -12.95
N LEU A 213 -12.76 2.52 -12.51
CA LEU A 213 -12.01 1.57 -13.35
C LEU A 213 -10.87 2.20 -14.15
N LEU A 214 -10.57 3.48 -13.92
CA LEU A 214 -9.55 4.21 -14.65
C LEU A 214 -8.26 4.29 -13.84
N ILE A 215 -7.13 4.18 -14.53
CA ILE A 215 -5.83 4.58 -13.96
C ILE A 215 -5.42 5.87 -14.65
N ASN A 216 -5.36 6.95 -13.88
CA ASN A 216 -5.00 8.27 -14.37
C ASN A 216 -3.59 8.65 -13.91
N LYS A 217 -2.74 9.07 -14.84
CA LYS A 217 -1.43 9.67 -14.57
C LYS A 217 -1.59 11.19 -14.51
N TRP A 218 -1.06 11.83 -13.48
CA TRP A 218 -1.20 13.26 -13.23
C TRP A 218 0.16 13.92 -13.10
N ASP A 219 0.26 15.18 -13.55
CA ASP A 219 1.28 16.12 -13.08
C ASP A 219 0.60 17.01 -12.05
N TYR A 220 1.00 16.93 -10.78
CA TYR A 220 0.26 17.65 -9.74
C TYR A 220 0.45 19.18 -9.80
N ARG A 221 1.41 19.67 -10.58
CA ARG A 221 1.54 21.10 -10.90
C ARG A 221 0.44 21.57 -11.88
N MET A 222 -0.23 20.64 -12.56
CA MET A 222 -1.24 20.90 -13.59
C MET A 222 -2.40 19.88 -13.50
N MET A 223 -3.31 20.09 -12.56
CA MET A 223 -4.40 19.15 -12.25
C MET A 223 -5.69 19.33 -13.09
N ALA A 224 -5.63 20.07 -14.20
CA ALA A 224 -6.81 20.32 -15.03
C ALA A 224 -7.31 19.06 -15.78
N ARG A 225 -6.40 18.16 -16.14
CA ARG A 225 -6.69 16.88 -16.81
C ARG A 225 -5.55 15.89 -16.59
N PRO A 226 -5.81 14.57 -16.63
CA PRO A 226 -4.74 13.59 -16.55
C PRO A 226 -3.81 13.69 -17.78
N ILE A 227 -2.51 13.44 -17.58
CA ILE A 227 -1.52 13.29 -18.65
C ILE A 227 -1.91 12.09 -19.53
N ARG A 228 -2.31 10.99 -18.88
CA ARG A 228 -2.74 9.73 -19.52
C ARG A 228 -3.84 9.07 -18.71
N THR A 229 -4.72 8.36 -19.40
CA THR A 229 -5.78 7.52 -18.82
C THR A 229 -5.68 6.13 -19.41
N MET A 230 -5.41 5.14 -18.57
CA MET A 230 -5.38 3.72 -18.93
C MET A 230 -6.73 3.08 -18.62
N ARG A 231 -7.20 2.21 -19.52
CA ARG A 231 -8.48 1.51 -19.42
C ARG A 231 -8.26 0.01 -19.60
N GLY A 232 -8.97 -0.80 -18.81
CA GLY A 232 -9.03 -2.25 -19.08
C GLY A 232 -9.55 -3.12 -17.95
N HIS A 233 -9.45 -2.69 -16.68
CA HIS A 233 -10.05 -3.43 -15.57
C HIS A 233 -11.58 -3.44 -15.66
N LYS A 234 -12.20 -4.52 -15.17
CA LYS A 234 -13.66 -4.72 -15.21
C LYS A 234 -14.36 -4.33 -13.90
N TYR A 235 -13.61 -4.26 -12.81
CA TYR A 235 -14.08 -3.88 -11.48
C TYR A 235 -13.07 -2.93 -10.80
N ALA A 236 -13.45 -2.36 -9.66
CA ALA A 236 -12.67 -1.34 -8.97
C ALA A 236 -11.20 -1.74 -8.80
N ILE A 237 -10.33 -0.76 -8.95
CA ILE A 237 -8.88 -0.95 -8.85
C ILE A 237 -8.49 -0.70 -7.40
N LYS A 238 -8.00 -1.74 -6.73
CA LYS A 238 -7.75 -1.73 -5.29
C LYS A 238 -6.37 -1.17 -4.93
N LYS A 239 -5.33 -1.51 -5.71
CA LYS A 239 -3.97 -1.09 -5.40
C LYS A 239 -3.18 -0.78 -6.67
N LEU A 240 -2.39 0.29 -6.62
CA LEU A 240 -1.38 0.64 -7.61
C LEU A 240 0.01 0.50 -6.98
N SER A 241 0.98 0.09 -7.79
CA SER A 241 2.39 0.17 -7.40
C SER A 241 3.24 0.51 -8.63
N SER A 242 4.00 1.60 -8.53
CA SER A 242 4.90 2.06 -9.60
C SER A 242 6.15 1.20 -9.65
N SER A 243 6.63 0.89 -10.85
CA SER A 243 7.86 0.12 -11.00
C SER A 243 9.06 0.87 -10.43
N PRO A 244 9.92 0.22 -9.64
CA PRO A 244 11.19 0.79 -9.19
C PRO A 244 12.27 0.73 -10.28
N PHE A 245 11.97 0.21 -11.49
CA PHE A 245 12.91 0.02 -12.58
C PHE A 245 12.59 0.82 -13.86
N ASP A 246 11.33 1.26 -14.04
CA ASP A 246 10.85 1.97 -15.23
C ASP A 246 9.78 3.00 -14.87
N GLY A 247 10.05 4.29 -15.09
CA GLY A 247 9.15 5.40 -14.73
C GLY A 247 7.88 5.52 -15.56
N GLU A 248 7.74 4.74 -16.63
CA GLU A 248 6.50 4.64 -17.41
C GLU A 248 5.68 3.39 -17.07
N MET A 249 6.14 2.59 -16.12
CA MET A 249 5.57 1.30 -15.78
C MET A 249 4.88 1.33 -14.43
N VAL A 250 3.62 0.87 -14.39
CA VAL A 250 2.82 0.76 -13.17
C VAL A 250 2.08 -0.57 -13.16
N ALA A 251 1.97 -1.19 -12.00
CA ALA A 251 1.15 -2.37 -11.78
C ALA A 251 -0.16 -1.97 -11.08
N SER A 252 -1.24 -2.68 -11.38
CA SER A 252 -2.53 -2.51 -10.73
C SER A 252 -3.15 -3.85 -10.34
N SER A 253 -3.79 -3.91 -9.17
CA SER A 253 -4.61 -5.04 -8.73
C SER A 253 -6.07 -4.62 -8.58
N SER A 254 -7.00 -5.53 -8.86
CA SER A 254 -8.42 -5.20 -8.95
C SER A 254 -9.31 -6.27 -8.35
N TYR A 255 -10.55 -5.87 -8.04
CA TYR A 255 -11.65 -6.76 -7.74
C TYR A 255 -12.10 -7.60 -8.96
N ASP A 256 -11.53 -7.38 -10.14
CA ASP A 256 -11.70 -8.28 -11.29
C ASP A 256 -10.80 -9.53 -11.22
N MET A 257 -10.17 -9.76 -10.07
CA MET A 257 -9.31 -10.90 -9.77
C MET A 257 -8.02 -10.93 -10.60
N THR A 258 -7.72 -9.84 -11.34
CA THR A 258 -6.50 -9.73 -12.13
C THR A 258 -5.53 -8.72 -11.56
N THR A 259 -4.25 -8.97 -11.81
CA THR A 259 -3.19 -7.96 -11.72
C THR A 259 -2.73 -7.63 -13.12
N ARG A 260 -2.59 -6.34 -13.43
CA ARG A 260 -2.21 -5.86 -14.75
C ARG A 260 -0.98 -4.99 -14.67
N ILE A 261 -0.16 -5.11 -15.70
CA ILE A 261 1.05 -4.33 -15.87
C ILE A 261 0.85 -3.40 -17.04
N TRP A 262 1.14 -2.13 -16.82
CA TRP A 262 0.95 -1.07 -17.78
C TRP A 262 2.28 -0.44 -18.10
N ARG A 263 2.48 -0.11 -19.38
CA ARG A 263 3.56 0.76 -19.84
C ARG A 263 2.94 1.80 -20.76
N GLY A 264 3.01 3.08 -20.37
CA GLY A 264 2.31 4.15 -21.07
C GLY A 264 0.79 4.00 -20.97
N ASP A 265 0.10 3.86 -22.10
CA ASP A 265 -1.35 3.63 -22.21
C ASP A 265 -1.73 2.16 -22.48
N THR A 266 -0.74 1.27 -22.58
CA THR A 266 -0.93 -0.13 -22.95
C THR A 266 -0.83 -1.07 -21.76
N CYS A 267 -1.73 -2.04 -21.70
CA CYS A 267 -1.59 -3.19 -20.80
C CYS A 267 -0.65 -4.20 -21.45
N VAL A 268 0.55 -4.37 -20.90
CA VAL A 268 1.59 -5.26 -21.46
C VAL A 268 1.51 -6.68 -20.92
N LYS A 269 0.88 -6.88 -19.75
CA LYS A 269 0.71 -8.19 -19.14
C LYS A 269 -0.49 -8.24 -18.22
N VAL A 270 -1.19 -9.37 -18.23
CA VAL A 270 -2.28 -9.70 -17.31
C VAL A 270 -1.88 -10.97 -16.55
N PHE A 271 -2.06 -10.93 -15.24
CA PHE A 271 -1.89 -12.06 -14.34
C PHE A 271 -3.23 -12.37 -13.69
N ASP A 272 -3.77 -13.56 -13.98
CA ASP A 272 -5.15 -13.99 -13.70
C ASP A 272 -5.19 -15.31 -12.92
N ALA A 273 -4.16 -15.59 -12.13
CA ALA A 273 -4.08 -16.82 -11.33
C ALA A 273 -4.89 -16.76 -10.03
N HIS A 274 -5.30 -15.57 -9.58
CA HIS A 274 -6.15 -15.42 -8.40
C HIS A 274 -7.60 -15.77 -8.72
N THR A 275 -8.27 -16.44 -7.78
CA THR A 275 -9.69 -16.82 -7.94
C THR A 275 -10.66 -15.94 -7.16
N GLU A 276 -10.14 -14.90 -6.51
CA GLU A 276 -10.88 -13.90 -5.74
C GLU A 276 -10.18 -12.53 -5.85
N PHE A 277 -10.76 -11.50 -5.24
CA PHE A 277 -10.27 -10.11 -5.27
C PHE A 277 -8.77 -10.00 -4.93
N VAL A 278 -8.02 -9.25 -5.74
CA VAL A 278 -6.58 -9.01 -5.49
C VAL A 278 -6.39 -7.69 -4.77
N ALA A 279 -6.04 -7.76 -3.49
CA ALA A 279 -5.90 -6.58 -2.63
C ALA A 279 -4.44 -6.18 -2.39
N GLY A 280 -3.53 -7.15 -2.28
CA GLY A 280 -2.10 -6.91 -2.10
C GLY A 280 -1.35 -6.87 -3.42
N LEU A 281 -0.49 -5.88 -3.57
CA LEU A 281 0.38 -5.69 -4.72
C LEU A 281 1.62 -4.92 -4.29
N ASP A 282 2.80 -5.44 -4.65
CA ASP A 282 4.05 -4.70 -4.53
C ASP A 282 5.10 -5.15 -5.56
N TRP A 283 6.05 -4.26 -5.86
CA TRP A 283 7.23 -4.57 -6.65
C TRP A 283 8.40 -4.90 -5.75
N SER A 284 9.15 -5.94 -6.09
CA SER A 284 10.44 -6.14 -5.46
C SER A 284 11.43 -5.08 -5.96
N CYS A 285 12.09 -4.41 -5.03
CA CYS A 285 13.26 -3.56 -5.33
C CYS A 285 14.49 -4.40 -5.72
N PHE A 286 14.43 -5.72 -5.54
CA PHE A 286 15.51 -6.66 -5.85
C PHE A 286 15.20 -7.46 -7.12
N GLY A 287 16.26 -7.85 -7.83
CA GLY A 287 16.20 -8.56 -9.10
C GLY A 287 16.50 -7.69 -10.31
N MET A 288 16.97 -8.32 -11.39
CA MET A 288 17.22 -7.62 -12.65
C MET A 288 15.91 -7.32 -13.38
N SER A 289 15.87 -6.19 -14.10
CA SER A 289 14.73 -5.77 -14.93
C SER A 289 14.20 -6.92 -15.81
N PRO A 290 12.87 -7.15 -15.86
CA PRO A 290 11.80 -6.26 -15.38
C PRO A 290 11.38 -6.47 -13.91
N GLY A 291 12.12 -7.23 -13.10
CA GLY A 291 11.85 -7.40 -11.67
C GLY A 291 10.78 -8.45 -11.32
N PHE A 292 10.49 -8.56 -10.03
CA PHE A 292 9.45 -9.44 -9.48
C PHE A 292 8.29 -8.61 -8.93
N ILE A 293 7.08 -9.14 -9.04
CA ILE A 293 5.88 -8.63 -8.38
C ILE A 293 5.36 -9.67 -7.42
N GLY A 294 4.90 -9.20 -6.26
CA GLY A 294 4.13 -9.96 -5.30
C GLY A 294 2.66 -9.54 -5.36
N THR A 295 1.76 -10.52 -5.38
CA THR A 295 0.32 -10.29 -5.29
C THR A 295 -0.28 -11.15 -4.18
N ALA A 296 -1.25 -10.61 -3.46
CA ALA A 296 -1.99 -11.31 -2.42
C ALA A 296 -3.49 -11.11 -2.65
N GLY A 297 -4.23 -12.22 -2.61
CA GLY A 297 -5.65 -12.23 -2.94
C GLY A 297 -6.51 -12.73 -1.79
N TRP A 298 -7.81 -12.50 -1.94
CA TRP A 298 -8.85 -13.03 -1.07
C TRP A 298 -9.09 -14.53 -1.27
N ASP A 299 -8.35 -15.17 -2.16
CA ASP A 299 -8.32 -16.62 -2.37
C ASP A 299 -7.28 -17.31 -1.47
N GLU A 300 -6.78 -16.59 -0.46
CA GLU A 300 -5.72 -17.01 0.46
C GLU A 300 -4.37 -17.26 -0.23
N ASN A 301 -4.23 -16.90 -1.51
CA ASN A 301 -2.99 -17.14 -2.23
C ASN A 301 -2.11 -15.90 -2.20
N VAL A 302 -0.81 -16.15 -2.06
CA VAL A 302 0.27 -15.20 -2.28
C VAL A 302 1.10 -15.72 -3.44
N PHE A 303 1.28 -14.89 -4.46
CA PHE A 303 2.11 -15.21 -5.62
C PHE A 303 3.27 -14.24 -5.72
N VAL A 304 4.45 -14.75 -6.07
CA VAL A 304 5.58 -13.92 -6.54
C VAL A 304 5.99 -14.38 -7.93
N TRP A 305 5.92 -13.48 -8.90
CA TRP A 305 6.08 -13.80 -10.31
C TRP A 305 6.92 -12.74 -11.03
N ARG A 306 7.57 -13.16 -12.12
CA ARG A 306 8.43 -12.28 -12.91
C ARG A 306 7.58 -11.53 -13.94
N VAL A 307 7.79 -10.23 -14.06
CA VAL A 307 7.10 -9.39 -15.04
C VAL A 307 7.56 -9.68 -16.45
#